data_AF-A0A1I0TPQ4-F1
#
_entry.id   AF-A0A1I0TPQ4-F1
#
_cell.length_a   1.000
_cell.length_b   1.000
_cell.length_c   1.000
_cell.angle_alpha   90.00
_cell.angle_beta   90.00
_cell.angle_gamma   90.00
#
_symmetry.space_group_name_H-M   'P 1'
#
loop_
_entity.id
_entity.type
_entity.pdbx_description
1 polymer ?
#
loop_
_entity_poly.entity_id
_entity_poly.type
_entity_poly.pdbx_seq_one_letter_code
_entity_poly.pdbx_strand_id
1 'polypeptide(L)'
;MIYGDGREQSIITAVAGSANTFVFGIAEGITQHTMLKDIGIVAAGNAGQHEIHIWARRGTSKAGSSGLWHAKWDCVRVYNFAGAQIWFQGGGVDALDPIQIMEFYGMVVERRNDSAQSICVLMSGQVNQTTRNGGRMDAFGANSAEAAGVDLKICRQLNSYDVTYNESTTFASNKSGHTHLFNGMSFQQAQLAVIGA
;
A
#
# COMPACT_ATOMS: atom_id res chain seq x y z
N MET A 1 -9.76 7.91 13.62
CA MET A 1 -8.74 7.03 14.22
C MET A 1 -9.41 5.70 14.54
N ILE A 2 -8.70 4.58 14.41
CA ILE A 2 -9.20 3.25 14.75
C ILE A 2 -8.15 2.57 15.64
N TYR A 3 -8.59 2.06 16.80
CA TYR A 3 -7.75 1.41 17.80
C TYR A 3 -8.29 0.01 18.06
N GLY A 4 -7.39 -0.97 18.10
CA GLY A 4 -7.65 -2.31 18.61
C GLY A 4 -6.86 -2.59 19.89
N ASP A 5 -6.98 -3.83 20.36
CA ASP A 5 -6.33 -4.35 21.59
C ASP A 5 -5.15 -5.28 21.27
N GLY A 6 -4.76 -5.36 20.00
CA GLY A 6 -3.60 -6.11 19.53
C GLY A 6 -3.87 -6.72 18.16
N ARG A 7 -2.84 -6.76 17.30
CA ARG A 7 -2.99 -7.21 15.90
C ARG A 7 -3.41 -8.66 15.68
N GLU A 8 -3.35 -9.48 16.72
CA GLU A 8 -3.82 -10.87 16.71
C GLU A 8 -5.17 -11.03 17.46
N GLN A 9 -5.68 -9.96 18.07
CA GLN A 9 -6.92 -9.96 18.88
C GLN A 9 -8.01 -9.15 18.19
N SER A 10 -7.71 -7.92 17.78
CA SER A 10 -8.61 -7.06 17.02
C SER A 10 -8.38 -7.26 15.53
N ILE A 11 -9.21 -8.12 14.93
CA ILE A 11 -9.06 -8.54 13.54
C ILE A 11 -10.20 -7.98 12.69
N ILE A 12 -9.83 -7.34 11.58
CA ILE A 12 -10.74 -6.91 10.53
C ILE A 12 -10.59 -7.88 9.36
N THR A 13 -11.63 -8.65 9.10
CA THR A 13 -11.64 -9.62 8.02
C THR A 13 -12.42 -9.07 6.84
N ALA A 14 -11.86 -9.18 5.64
CA ALA A 14 -12.59 -8.89 4.42
C ALA A 14 -13.86 -9.76 4.32
N VAL A 15 -14.88 -9.30 3.62
CA VAL A 15 -16.09 -10.10 3.38
C VAL A 15 -15.87 -10.99 2.16
N ALA A 16 -16.09 -12.30 2.30
CA ALA A 16 -15.98 -13.26 1.19
C ALA A 16 -16.99 -12.91 0.08
N GLY A 17 -16.55 -12.96 -1.18
CA GLY A 17 -17.37 -12.61 -2.35
C GLY A 17 -17.61 -11.10 -2.52
N SER A 18 -16.93 -10.25 -1.75
CA SER A 18 -17.05 -8.80 -1.89
C SER A 18 -16.51 -8.35 -3.25
N ALA A 19 -17.27 -7.47 -3.92
CA ALA A 19 -16.83 -6.79 -5.13
C ALA A 19 -15.94 -5.57 -4.85
N ASN A 20 -15.72 -5.21 -3.58
CA ASN A 20 -14.85 -4.09 -3.22
C ASN A 20 -13.40 -4.43 -3.52
N THR A 21 -12.70 -3.49 -4.17
CA THR A 21 -11.29 -3.66 -4.56
C THR A 21 -10.32 -3.53 -3.38
N PHE A 22 -10.77 -3.01 -2.24
CA PHE A 22 -9.97 -2.87 -1.02
C PHE A 22 -10.83 -2.99 0.26
N VAL A 23 -10.17 -3.23 1.40
CA VAL A 23 -10.80 -3.24 2.74
C VAL A 23 -10.78 -1.85 3.35
N PHE A 24 -9.63 -1.18 3.27
CA PHE A 24 -9.44 0.17 3.78
C PHE A 24 -9.03 1.13 2.69
N GLY A 25 -9.72 2.27 2.65
CA GLY A 25 -9.40 3.40 1.80
C GLY A 25 -9.70 4.72 2.50
N ILE A 26 -9.32 5.82 1.86
CA ILE A 26 -9.78 7.15 2.23
C ILE A 26 -10.86 7.60 1.26
N ALA A 27 -11.82 8.38 1.77
CA ALA A 27 -12.80 9.04 0.93
C ALA A 27 -12.15 10.19 0.14
N GLU A 28 -12.89 10.73 -0.83
CA GLU A 28 -12.47 11.92 -1.58
C GLU A 28 -12.30 13.12 -0.64
N GLY A 29 -11.26 13.92 -0.89
CA GLY A 29 -10.95 15.10 -0.09
C GLY A 29 -9.63 15.00 0.67
N ILE A 30 -9.34 16.04 1.45
CA ILE A 30 -8.14 16.11 2.29
C ILE A 30 -8.38 15.27 3.54
N THR A 31 -7.58 14.23 3.74
CA THR A 31 -7.58 13.41 4.94
C THR A 31 -6.30 13.66 5.73
N GLN A 32 -6.41 13.98 7.02
CA GLN A 32 -5.25 14.28 7.86
C GLN A 32 -5.36 13.64 9.25
N HIS A 33 -4.22 13.46 9.92
CA HIS A 33 -4.16 13.01 11.32
C HIS A 33 -4.88 11.67 11.55
N THR A 34 -4.73 10.74 10.60
CA THR A 34 -5.34 9.42 10.70
C THR A 34 -4.42 8.46 11.44
N MET A 35 -5.03 7.56 12.21
CA MET A 35 -4.30 6.54 12.94
C MET A 35 -5.01 5.20 12.86
N LEU A 36 -4.25 4.15 12.59
CA LEU A 36 -4.60 2.75 12.78
C LEU A 36 -3.62 2.17 13.79
N LYS A 37 -4.12 1.55 14.86
CA LYS A 37 -3.26 1.01 15.91
C LYS A 37 -3.75 -0.33 16.42
N ASP A 38 -2.81 -1.26 16.60
CA ASP A 38 -3.03 -2.56 17.26
C ASP A 38 -4.12 -3.42 16.60
N ILE A 39 -4.13 -3.50 15.27
CA ILE A 39 -5.16 -4.19 14.46
C ILE A 39 -4.50 -5.15 13.47
N GLY A 40 -5.11 -6.32 13.29
CA GLY A 40 -4.82 -7.27 12.22
C GLY A 40 -5.86 -7.18 11.11
N ILE A 41 -5.43 -7.31 9.86
CA ILE A 41 -6.32 -7.20 8.69
C ILE A 41 -6.05 -8.36 7.73
N VAL A 42 -7.13 -9.06 7.38
CA VAL A 42 -7.07 -10.41 6.82
C VAL A 42 -7.94 -10.54 5.57
N ALA A 43 -7.38 -11.18 4.54
CA ALA A 43 -8.11 -11.48 3.33
C ALA A 43 -9.18 -12.58 3.53
N ALA A 44 -10.22 -12.54 2.70
CA ALA A 44 -11.24 -13.58 2.60
C ALA A 44 -11.19 -14.35 1.27
N GLY A 45 -10.02 -14.37 0.62
CA GLY A 45 -9.80 -15.11 -0.63
C GLY A 45 -10.31 -14.43 -1.90
N ASN A 46 -10.76 -13.17 -1.82
CA ASN A 46 -11.26 -12.43 -2.97
C ASN A 46 -10.17 -12.20 -4.03
N ALA A 47 -10.46 -12.51 -5.29
CA ALA A 47 -9.53 -12.34 -6.40
C ALA A 47 -9.24 -10.86 -6.64
N GLY A 48 -7.96 -10.50 -6.81
CA GLY A 48 -7.52 -9.13 -7.13
C GLY A 48 -7.72 -8.09 -6.02
N GLN A 49 -8.34 -8.45 -4.89
CA GLN A 49 -8.57 -7.51 -3.79
C GLN A 49 -7.25 -7.09 -3.13
N HIS A 50 -7.13 -5.80 -2.86
CA HIS A 50 -6.10 -5.17 -2.05
C HIS A 50 -6.56 -5.11 -0.59
N GLU A 51 -5.64 -4.91 0.35
CA GLU A 51 -6.06 -4.63 1.73
C GLU A 51 -6.27 -3.13 1.94
N ILE A 52 -5.19 -2.38 2.12
CA ILE A 52 -5.23 -0.92 2.13
C ILE A 52 -4.95 -0.42 0.73
N HIS A 53 -5.93 0.29 0.16
CA HIS A 53 -5.74 1.10 -1.03
C HIS A 53 -6.07 2.55 -0.71
N ILE A 54 -5.02 3.35 -0.53
CA ILE A 54 -5.16 4.79 -0.39
C ILE A 54 -4.97 5.40 -1.76
N TRP A 55 -6.09 5.78 -2.37
CA TRP A 55 -6.09 6.55 -3.60
C TRP A 55 -6.41 8.01 -3.30
N ALA A 56 -5.38 8.85 -3.32
CA ALA A 56 -5.55 10.30 -3.27
C ALA A 56 -6.12 10.77 -4.60
N ARG A 57 -7.45 10.88 -4.67
CA ARG A 57 -8.16 11.37 -5.86
C ARG A 57 -9.06 12.54 -5.49
N ARG A 58 -8.95 13.61 -6.27
CA ARG A 58 -9.95 14.67 -6.27
C ARG A 58 -11.22 14.16 -6.94
N GLY A 59 -12.34 14.31 -6.26
CA GLY A 59 -13.66 14.23 -6.90
C GLY A 59 -13.86 15.41 -7.86
N THR A 60 -15.07 15.96 -7.90
CA THR A 60 -15.40 17.15 -8.73
C THR A 60 -14.75 18.47 -8.26
N SER A 61 -13.85 18.42 -7.27
CA SER A 61 -13.25 19.57 -6.59
C SER A 61 -11.94 20.07 -7.24
N LYS A 62 -11.47 21.27 -6.86
CA LYS A 62 -10.29 21.97 -7.43
C LYS A 62 -8.96 21.24 -7.15
N ALA A 63 -7.92 21.52 -7.92
CA ALA A 63 -6.59 20.90 -7.71
C ALA A 63 -6.05 21.16 -6.29
N GLY A 64 -5.37 20.16 -5.70
CA GLY A 64 -4.82 20.24 -4.34
C GLY A 64 -5.87 20.11 -3.22
N SER A 65 -7.09 19.67 -3.54
CA SER A 65 -8.16 19.46 -2.56
C SER A 65 -8.32 17.99 -2.15
N SER A 66 -7.34 17.13 -2.43
CA SER A 66 -7.33 15.75 -1.94
C SER A 66 -5.93 15.26 -1.62
N GLY A 67 -5.86 14.24 -0.76
CA GLY A 67 -4.59 13.65 -0.34
C GLY A 67 -4.63 13.13 1.09
N LEU A 68 -3.50 12.60 1.52
CA LEU A 68 -3.33 12.07 2.87
C LEU A 68 -2.09 12.71 3.50
N TRP A 69 -2.27 13.33 4.68
CA TRP A 69 -1.17 13.90 5.45
C TRP A 69 -1.16 13.42 6.89
N HIS A 70 0.02 13.31 7.48
CA HIS A 70 0.18 13.06 8.92
C HIS A 70 -0.58 11.81 9.37
N ALA A 71 -0.34 10.67 8.72
CA ALA A 71 -0.97 9.42 9.11
C ALA A 71 0.03 8.49 9.81
N LYS A 72 -0.45 7.77 10.83
CA LYS A 72 0.36 6.82 11.59
C LYS A 72 -0.29 5.44 11.64
N TRP A 73 0.42 4.40 11.26
CA TRP A 73 0.02 3.00 11.46
C TRP A 73 0.96 2.33 12.44
N ASP A 74 0.44 1.87 13.57
CA ASP A 74 1.22 1.45 14.74
C ASP A 74 0.83 0.02 15.14
N CYS A 75 1.80 -0.90 15.11
CA CYS A 75 1.59 -2.32 15.41
C CYS A 75 0.46 -2.95 14.59
N VAL A 76 0.36 -2.62 13.29
CA VAL A 76 -0.62 -3.19 12.36
C VAL A 76 -0.06 -4.43 11.66
N ARG A 77 -0.89 -5.46 11.47
CA ARG A 77 -0.57 -6.62 10.63
C ARG A 77 -1.51 -6.70 9.43
N VAL A 78 -0.96 -6.88 8.24
CA VAL A 78 -1.71 -7.06 6.99
C VAL A 78 -1.23 -8.33 6.31
N TYR A 79 -2.14 -9.26 5.98
CA TYR A 79 -1.73 -10.51 5.34
C TYR A 79 -2.73 -11.14 4.37
N ASN A 80 -2.16 -11.85 3.39
CA ASN A 80 -2.80 -12.82 2.50
C ASN A 80 -3.77 -12.26 1.43
N PHE A 81 -3.63 -11.01 1.01
CA PHE A 81 -4.43 -10.43 -0.08
C PHE A 81 -3.88 -10.79 -1.47
N ALA A 82 -4.79 -11.01 -2.42
CA ALA A 82 -4.44 -11.45 -3.78
C ALA A 82 -3.73 -10.36 -4.60
N GLY A 83 -4.08 -9.09 -4.38
CA GLY A 83 -3.35 -7.93 -4.89
C GLY A 83 -2.34 -7.40 -3.86
N ALA A 84 -2.09 -6.09 -3.87
CA ALA A 84 -1.24 -5.45 -2.88
C ALA A 84 -1.81 -5.57 -1.48
N GLN A 85 -0.95 -5.87 -0.50
CA GLN A 85 -1.32 -5.69 0.90
C GLN A 85 -1.53 -4.19 1.14
N ILE A 86 -0.56 -3.36 0.76
CA ILE A 86 -0.70 -1.90 0.84
C ILE A 86 -0.42 -1.28 -0.51
N TRP A 87 -1.37 -0.50 -1.02
CA TRP A 87 -1.19 0.34 -2.19
C TRP A 87 -1.43 1.81 -1.86
N PHE A 88 -0.36 2.59 -1.92
CA PHE A 88 -0.42 4.05 -1.94
C PHE A 88 -0.40 4.54 -3.39
N GLN A 89 -1.48 5.19 -3.81
CA GLN A 89 -1.60 5.81 -5.13
C GLN A 89 -1.77 7.32 -4.93
N GLY A 90 -0.64 8.02 -4.94
CA GLY A 90 -0.57 9.46 -4.80
C GLY A 90 -0.54 10.16 -6.16
N GLY A 91 -0.88 11.44 -6.16
CA GLY A 91 -0.86 12.31 -7.33
C GLY A 91 -2.25 12.64 -7.85
N GLY A 92 -3.21 11.73 -7.85
CA GLY A 92 -4.57 12.02 -8.32
C GLY A 92 -4.58 12.60 -9.75
N VAL A 93 -5.43 13.59 -10.04
CA VAL A 93 -5.46 14.20 -11.38
C VAL A 93 -4.28 15.16 -11.53
N ASP A 94 -3.52 15.04 -12.61
CA ASP A 94 -2.32 15.86 -12.94
C ASP A 94 -1.12 15.72 -11.96
N ALA A 95 -1.13 14.71 -11.09
CA ALA A 95 -0.12 14.50 -10.05
C ALA A 95 0.02 15.72 -9.11
N LEU A 96 -1.07 16.11 -8.45
CA LEU A 96 -1.18 17.23 -7.52
C LEU A 96 -1.79 16.86 -6.15
N ASP A 97 -2.22 15.61 -5.95
CA ASP A 97 -2.89 15.13 -4.74
C ASP A 97 -1.99 14.17 -3.96
N PRO A 98 -1.07 14.66 -3.10
CA PRO A 98 0.00 13.82 -2.59
C PRO A 98 -0.43 13.01 -1.35
N ILE A 99 0.29 11.91 -1.12
CA ILE A 99 0.31 11.17 0.14
C ILE A 99 1.63 11.52 0.82
N GLN A 100 1.61 12.18 1.98
CA GLN A 100 2.83 12.68 2.63
C GLN A 100 2.84 12.52 4.15
N ILE A 101 4.04 12.42 4.72
CA ILE A 101 4.26 12.43 6.18
C ILE A 101 3.52 11.25 6.81
N MET A 102 3.96 10.06 6.42
CA MET A 102 3.39 8.79 6.83
C MET A 102 4.35 8.07 7.77
N GLU A 103 3.88 7.65 8.94
CA GLU A 103 4.68 6.92 9.91
C GLU A 103 4.15 5.50 10.12
N PHE A 104 5.04 4.52 10.04
CA PHE A 104 4.72 3.10 10.23
C PHE A 104 5.61 2.56 11.35
N TYR A 105 5.01 2.04 12.41
CA TYR A 105 5.73 1.49 13.57
C TYR A 105 5.37 0.03 13.77
N GLY A 106 6.37 -0.84 13.90
CA GLY A 106 6.18 -2.26 14.24
C GLY A 106 5.27 -3.03 13.27
N MET A 107 5.16 -2.57 12.03
CA MET A 107 4.22 -3.12 11.06
C MET A 107 4.68 -4.46 10.49
N VAL A 108 3.74 -5.39 10.30
CA VAL A 108 3.99 -6.67 9.65
C VAL A 108 3.12 -6.77 8.40
N VAL A 109 3.75 -6.92 7.23
CA VAL A 109 3.08 -6.98 5.93
C VAL A 109 3.53 -8.25 5.23
N GLU A 110 2.59 -9.15 4.98
CA GLU A 110 2.88 -10.48 4.44
C GLU A 110 2.07 -10.70 3.16
N ARG A 111 2.77 -10.95 2.05
CA ARG A 111 2.10 -11.18 0.77
C ARG A 111 1.42 -12.54 0.73
N ARG A 112 0.47 -12.69 -0.17
CA ARG A 112 -0.10 -13.98 -0.54
C ARG A 112 0.85 -14.72 -1.49
N ASN A 113 1.22 -15.94 -1.14
CA ASN A 113 2.35 -16.65 -1.73
C ASN A 113 2.03 -17.38 -3.05
N ASP A 114 0.77 -17.73 -3.28
CA ASP A 114 0.24 -18.37 -4.50
C ASP A 114 -0.26 -17.36 -5.55
N SER A 115 -0.12 -16.05 -5.31
CA SER A 115 -0.55 -15.00 -6.25
C SER A 115 0.66 -14.28 -6.86
N ALA A 116 0.77 -14.35 -8.19
CA ALA A 116 1.72 -13.55 -8.96
C ALA A 116 1.41 -12.04 -8.91
N GLN A 117 0.16 -11.70 -8.59
CA GLN A 117 -0.32 -10.33 -8.46
C GLN A 117 -0.10 -9.76 -7.06
N SER A 118 0.32 -10.56 -6.07
CA SER A 118 0.46 -10.09 -4.68
C SER A 118 1.83 -9.48 -4.40
N ILE A 119 1.82 -8.31 -3.75
CA ILE A 119 3.00 -7.53 -3.35
C ILE A 119 2.78 -7.01 -1.93
N CYS A 120 3.83 -6.86 -1.11
CA CYS A 120 3.67 -6.27 0.23
C CYS A 120 3.28 -4.80 0.11
N VAL A 121 4.09 -3.98 -0.56
CA VAL A 121 3.81 -2.56 -0.71
C VAL A 121 4.00 -2.10 -2.16
N LEU A 122 2.98 -1.41 -2.69
CA LEU A 122 3.05 -0.66 -3.94
C LEU A 122 2.91 0.84 -3.64
N MET A 123 3.85 1.65 -4.12
CA MET A 123 3.80 3.11 -4.03
C MET A 123 3.88 3.68 -5.45
N SER A 124 2.80 4.31 -5.92
CA SER A 124 2.75 4.92 -7.24
C SER A 124 2.39 6.40 -7.20
N GLY A 125 3.10 7.20 -8.00
CA GLY A 125 2.87 8.65 -8.14
C GLY A 125 3.48 9.48 -7.02
N GLN A 126 2.73 10.41 -6.43
CA GLN A 126 3.24 11.30 -5.37
C GLN A 126 3.03 10.71 -3.97
N VAL A 127 3.92 9.81 -3.56
CA VAL A 127 3.94 9.20 -2.22
C VAL A 127 5.22 9.66 -1.51
N ASN A 128 5.16 10.82 -0.88
CA ASN A 128 6.31 11.47 -0.25
C ASN A 128 6.43 11.10 1.23
N GLN A 129 7.67 11.19 1.74
CA GLN A 129 7.99 11.16 3.17
C GLN A 129 7.28 10.06 3.96
N THR A 130 7.72 8.81 3.76
CA THR A 130 7.31 7.70 4.63
C THR A 130 8.45 7.33 5.57
N THR A 131 8.16 7.16 6.85
CA THR A 131 9.10 6.64 7.84
C THR A 131 8.61 5.30 8.36
N ARG A 132 9.42 4.25 8.23
CA ARG A 132 9.13 2.90 8.71
C ARG A 132 10.11 2.52 9.81
N ASN A 133 9.60 2.29 11.01
CA ASN A 133 10.37 2.02 12.23
C ASN A 133 9.99 0.67 12.83
N GLY A 134 10.83 -0.33 12.67
CA GLY A 134 10.60 -1.69 13.18
C GLY A 134 9.48 -2.44 12.44
N GLY A 135 9.55 -3.77 12.47
CA GLY A 135 8.56 -4.63 11.84
C GLY A 135 9.15 -5.47 10.71
N ARG A 136 8.28 -6.00 9.84
CA ARG A 136 8.63 -6.97 8.81
C ARG A 136 7.81 -6.78 7.53
N MET A 137 8.49 -6.79 6.38
CA MET A 137 7.87 -7.08 5.09
C MET A 137 8.31 -8.46 4.65
N ASP A 138 7.35 -9.30 4.32
CA ASP A 138 7.58 -10.70 3.97
C ASP A 138 6.92 -11.03 2.63
N ALA A 139 7.75 -11.02 1.59
CA ALA A 139 7.38 -11.42 0.27
C ALA A 139 7.65 -12.92 -0.01
N PHE A 140 8.06 -13.69 1.00
CA PHE A 140 8.48 -15.08 0.83
C PHE A 140 7.35 -15.98 0.31
N GLY A 141 7.70 -16.95 -0.54
CA GLY A 141 6.82 -18.09 -0.85
C GLY A 141 6.25 -18.17 -2.27
N ALA A 142 6.87 -17.59 -3.28
CA ALA A 142 6.48 -17.93 -4.65
C ALA A 142 6.80 -19.41 -4.94
N ASN A 143 5.78 -20.27 -4.97
CA ASN A 143 5.91 -21.65 -5.44
C ASN A 143 6.25 -21.74 -6.95
N SER A 144 6.40 -20.60 -7.65
CA SER A 144 6.80 -20.54 -9.05
C SER A 144 7.82 -19.44 -9.30
N ALA A 145 8.76 -19.70 -10.21
CA ALA A 145 9.74 -18.74 -10.70
C ALA A 145 9.10 -17.51 -11.42
N GLU A 146 7.80 -17.57 -11.70
CA GLU A 146 7.03 -16.56 -12.42
C GLU A 146 6.62 -15.37 -11.55
N ALA A 147 6.80 -15.46 -10.23
CA ALA A 147 6.35 -14.46 -9.27
C ALA A 147 7.37 -14.20 -8.17
N ALA A 148 8.63 -13.90 -8.53
CA ALA A 148 9.66 -13.52 -7.56
C ALA A 148 9.08 -12.49 -6.57
N GLY A 149 8.97 -12.88 -5.30
CA GLY A 149 8.30 -12.09 -4.28
C GLY A 149 8.94 -10.72 -4.19
N VAL A 150 8.13 -9.67 -4.34
CA VAL A 150 8.60 -8.29 -4.16
C VAL A 150 7.97 -7.69 -2.93
N ASP A 151 8.83 -7.20 -2.04
CA ASP A 151 8.40 -6.50 -0.84
C ASP A 151 7.88 -5.10 -1.19
N LEU A 152 8.57 -4.40 -2.08
CA LEU A 152 8.28 -3.01 -2.36
C LEU A 152 8.52 -2.63 -3.82
N LYS A 153 7.48 -2.07 -4.45
CA LYS A 153 7.56 -1.40 -5.75
C LYS A 153 7.28 0.09 -5.58
N ILE A 154 8.18 0.92 -6.13
CA ILE A 154 8.04 2.38 -6.21
C ILE A 154 8.08 2.78 -7.68
N CYS A 155 7.08 3.51 -8.15
CA CYS A 155 7.02 3.94 -9.56
C CYS A 155 6.23 5.24 -9.75
N ARG A 156 6.27 5.77 -10.97
CA ARG A 156 5.37 6.82 -11.45
C ARG A 156 3.89 6.44 -11.28
N GLN A 157 3.02 7.44 -11.39
CA GLN A 157 1.59 7.25 -11.14
C GLN A 157 1.00 6.21 -12.11
N LEU A 158 0.43 5.14 -11.57
CA LEU A 158 -0.23 4.11 -12.37
C LEU A 158 -1.68 4.52 -12.69
N ASN A 159 -2.14 4.17 -13.90
CA ASN A 159 -3.57 4.28 -14.28
C ASN A 159 -4.41 3.17 -13.64
N SER A 160 -3.83 1.98 -13.49
CA SER A 160 -4.47 0.78 -12.94
C SER A 160 -3.45 -0.04 -12.16
N TYR A 161 -3.92 -0.99 -11.36
CA TYR A 161 -3.04 -1.89 -10.63
C TYR A 161 -2.13 -2.66 -11.59
N ASP A 162 -0.82 -2.59 -11.35
CA ASP A 162 0.20 -3.31 -12.12
C ASP A 162 1.43 -3.57 -11.24
N VAL A 163 1.68 -4.84 -10.92
CA VAL A 163 2.87 -5.27 -10.16
C VAL A 163 4.05 -5.65 -11.04
N THR A 164 3.86 -5.74 -12.36
CA THR A 164 4.90 -6.20 -13.27
C THR A 164 6.08 -5.23 -13.34
N TYR A 165 7.26 -5.77 -13.61
CA TYR A 165 8.51 -5.03 -13.72
C TYR A 165 8.87 -4.81 -15.18
N ASN A 166 8.06 -4.08 -15.93
CA ASN A 166 8.35 -3.82 -17.34
C ASN A 166 8.23 -2.33 -17.71
N GLU A 167 9.00 -1.94 -18.72
CA GLU A 167 9.01 -0.58 -19.27
C GLU A 167 7.75 -0.28 -20.12
N SER A 168 6.90 -1.28 -20.36
CA SER A 168 5.62 -1.13 -21.06
C SER A 168 4.46 -0.66 -20.16
N THR A 169 4.68 -0.52 -18.85
CA THR A 169 3.65 -0.02 -17.93
C THR A 169 3.19 1.39 -18.33
N THR A 170 1.89 1.56 -18.55
CA THR A 170 1.29 2.85 -18.89
C THR A 170 1.10 3.71 -17.63
N PHE A 171 1.79 4.83 -17.56
CA PHE A 171 1.67 5.79 -16.46
C PHE A 171 0.60 6.86 -16.74
N ALA A 172 -0.14 7.21 -15.69
CA ALA A 172 -1.09 8.33 -15.67
C ALA A 172 -0.38 9.69 -15.72
N SER A 173 0.81 9.75 -15.13
CA SER A 173 1.64 10.94 -15.04
C SER A 173 3.10 10.55 -14.89
N ASN A 174 3.99 11.34 -15.51
CA ASN A 174 5.43 11.18 -15.37
C ASN A 174 5.99 11.85 -14.11
N LYS A 175 5.16 12.53 -13.31
CA LYS A 175 5.61 13.12 -12.04
C LYS A 175 5.71 12.02 -10.98
N SER A 176 6.85 11.97 -10.31
CA SER A 176 7.13 11.11 -9.17
C SER A 176 7.53 11.97 -7.97
N GLY A 177 7.25 11.47 -6.77
CA GLY A 177 7.65 12.10 -5.52
C GLY A 177 7.79 11.02 -4.48
N HIS A 178 9.03 10.76 -4.06
CA HIS A 178 9.38 9.63 -3.20
C HIS A 178 10.49 10.02 -2.22
N THR A 179 10.24 9.81 -0.94
CA THR A 179 11.27 9.94 0.11
C THR A 179 10.89 8.96 1.21
N HIS A 180 11.74 7.96 1.44
CA HIS A 180 11.39 6.83 2.29
C HIS A 180 12.55 6.48 3.22
N LEU A 181 12.29 6.50 4.53
CA LEU A 181 13.22 6.05 5.56
C LEU A 181 12.76 4.69 6.10
N PHE A 182 13.70 3.75 6.19
CA PHE A 182 13.48 2.44 6.80
C PHE A 182 14.51 2.26 7.90
N ASN A 183 14.06 2.02 9.12
CA ASN A 183 14.89 1.84 10.29
C ASN A 183 14.41 0.62 11.08
N GLY A 184 15.29 -0.33 11.36
CA GLY A 184 14.95 -1.56 12.10
C GLY A 184 13.91 -2.47 11.43
N MET A 185 13.65 -2.30 10.13
CA MET A 185 12.75 -3.16 9.35
C MET A 185 13.49 -4.40 8.83
N SER A 186 12.89 -5.58 8.95
CA SER A 186 13.36 -6.78 8.26
C SER A 186 12.61 -7.01 6.95
N PHE A 187 13.33 -7.39 5.90
CA PHE A 187 12.78 -7.77 4.59
C PHE A 187 13.09 -9.24 4.33
N GLN A 188 12.08 -10.07 4.11
CA GLN A 188 12.24 -11.49 3.80
C GLN A 188 12.02 -11.71 2.30
N GLN A 189 13.12 -12.01 1.59
CA GLN A 189 13.25 -12.05 0.12
C GLN A 189 13.17 -10.67 -0.55
N ALA A 190 14.11 -9.79 -0.19
CA ALA A 190 14.18 -8.41 -0.64
C ALA A 190 14.54 -8.27 -2.13
N GLN A 191 13.54 -8.29 -3.01
CA GLN A 191 13.65 -7.53 -4.26
C GLN A 191 13.00 -6.17 -4.03
N LEU A 192 13.81 -5.11 -4.03
CA LEU A 192 13.34 -3.73 -4.09
C LEU A 192 13.30 -3.31 -5.56
N ALA A 193 12.14 -2.92 -6.06
CA ALA A 193 11.99 -2.50 -7.45
C ALA A 193 11.62 -1.02 -7.53
N VAL A 194 12.55 -0.22 -8.05
CA VAL A 194 12.34 1.19 -8.36
C VAL A 194 12.32 1.33 -9.87
N ILE A 195 11.14 1.59 -10.46
CA ILE A 195 11.00 1.73 -11.91
C ILE A 195 10.88 3.22 -12.24
N GLY A 196 11.96 3.77 -12.79
CA GLY A 196 12.05 5.09 -13.43
C GLY A 196 11.44 6.25 -12.63
N ALA A 197 12.27 6.94 -11.84
CA ALA A 197 11.92 8.27 -11.31
C ALA A 197 11.58 9.25 -12.44
#